data_AF-A0A9W5U2C9-F1
#
_entry.id   AF-A0A9W5U2C9-F1
#
_cell.length_a   1.000
_cell.length_b   1.000
_cell.length_c   1.000
_cell.angle_alpha   90.00
_cell.angle_beta   90.00
_cell.angle_gamma   90.00
#
_symmetry.space_group_name_H-M   'P 1'
#
loop_
_entity.id
_entity.type
_entity.pdbx_description
1 polymer ?
#
loop_
_entity_poly.entity_id
_entity_poly.type
_entity_poly.pdbx_seq_one_letter_code
_entity_poly.pdbx_strand_id
1 'polypeptide(L)' 'MKAQKAKEELSRCLKENKTITIRKLKKLLTDINFSLEPSESKEVRYLKREIRNLIKANKKLKRKIRRLEKDGNV' A
#
# COMPACT_ATOMS: atom_id res chain seq x y z
N MET A 1 17.44 22.78 1.12
CA MET A 1 17.33 23.58 2.36
C MET A 1 16.23 23.13 3.33
N LYS A 2 14.96 22.96 2.92
CA LYS A 2 13.86 22.60 3.86
C LYS A 2 14.01 21.22 4.53
N ALA A 3 14.47 20.21 3.77
CA ALA A 3 14.63 18.85 4.30
C ALA A 3 15.73 18.72 5.36
N GLN A 4 16.79 19.53 5.28
CA GLN A 4 17.91 19.48 6.23
C GLN A 4 17.48 20.03 7.59
N LYS A 5 16.79 21.17 7.60
CA LYS A 5 16.19 21.74 8.82
C LYS A 5 15.20 20.79 9.48
N ALA A 6 14.37 20.11 8.68
CA ALA A 6 13.42 19.14 9.21
C ALA A 6 14.09 17.90 9.82
N LYS A 7 15.26 17.47 9.29
CA LYS A 7 16.05 16.38 9.89
C LYS A 7 16.66 16.77 11.23
N GLU A 8 17.16 18.00 11.35
CA GLU A 8 17.73 18.53 12.60
C GLU A 8 16.65 18.68 13.67
N GLU A 9 15.49 19.22 13.31
CA GLU A 9 14.31 19.34 14.18
C GLU A 9 13.83 17.96 14.67
N LEU A 10 13.76 16.97 13.77
CA LEU A 10 13.39 15.61 14.11
C LEU A 10 14.40 14.96 15.08
N SER A 11 15.69 15.13 14.82
CA SER A 11 16.76 14.59 15.70
C SER A 11 16.71 15.22 17.08
N ARG A 12 16.44 16.53 17.16
CA ARG A 12 16.26 17.25 18.42
C ARG A 12 15.03 16.74 19.18
N CYS A 13 13.87 16.65 18.52
CA CYS A 13 12.66 16.10 19.14
C CYS A 13 12.87 14.67 19.64
N LEU A 14 13.55 13.81 18.88
CA LEU A 14 13.84 12.43 19.31
C LEU A 14 14.78 12.37 20.52
N LYS A 15 15.73 13.30 20.64
CA LYS A 15 16.63 13.42 21.80
C LYS A 15 15.93 13.98 23.04
N GLU A 16 14.92 14.83 22.87
CA GLU A 16 14.24 15.53 23.96
C GLU A 16 12.95 14.82 24.45
N ASN A 17 12.42 13.82 23.74
CA ASN A 17 11.01 13.44 23.91
C ASN A 17 10.69 12.54 25.11
N LYS A 18 9.97 13.15 26.06
CA LYS A 18 8.68 12.60 26.54
C LYS A 18 7.76 12.43 25.31
N THR A 19 7.64 11.19 24.84
CA THR A 19 6.64 10.66 23.88
C THR A 19 5.81 11.69 23.10
N ILE A 20 6.20 11.99 21.85
CA ILE A 20 5.30 12.67 20.90
C ILE A 20 4.08 11.82 20.58
N THR A 21 2.93 12.47 20.38
CA THR A 21 1.73 11.78 19.93
C THR A 21 1.88 11.29 18.50
N ILE A 22 1.28 10.13 18.19
CA ILE A 22 1.28 9.52 16.84
C ILE A 22 0.84 10.52 15.75
N ARG A 23 -0.09 11.43 16.08
CA ARG A 23 -0.56 12.49 15.17
C ARG A 23 0.54 13.48 14.79
N LYS A 24 1.35 13.93 15.76
CA LYS A 24 2.48 14.84 15.50
C LYS A 24 3.57 14.13 14.68
N LEU A 25 3.84 12.86 15.00
CA LEU A 25 4.79 12.04 14.23
C LEU A 25 4.36 11.90 12.76
N LYS A 26 3.09 11.55 12.51
CA LYS A 26 2.56 11.42 11.13
C LYS A 26 2.73 12.70 10.31
N LYS A 27 2.45 13.87 10.90
CA LYS A 27 2.61 15.17 10.23
C LYS A 27 4.05 15.45 9.84
N LEU A 28 4.99 15.26 10.78
CA LEU A 28 6.42 15.45 10.52
C LEU A 28 6.93 14.54 9.40
N LEU A 29 6.51 13.27 9.39
CA LEU A 29 6.88 12.30 8.36
C LEU A 29 6.35 12.70 6.97
N THR A 30 5.11 13.20 6.88
CA THR A 30 4.55 13.76 5.64
C THR A 30 5.34 14.98 5.16
N ASP A 31 5.72 15.89 6.05
CA ASP A 31 6.45 17.13 5.70
C ASP A 31 7.84 16.84 5.11
N ILE A 32 8.45 15.70 5.45
CA ILE A 32 9.75 15.25 4.88
C ILE A 32 9.59 14.25 3.73
N ASN A 33 8.37 14.07 3.21
CA ASN A 33 8.01 13.08 2.20
C ASN A 33 8.49 11.66 2.55
N PHE A 34 8.46 11.33 3.84
CA PHE A 34 8.85 10.03 4.36
C PHE A 34 7.59 9.27 4.75
N SER A 35 7.37 8.14 4.09
CA SER A 35 6.28 7.24 4.42
C SER A 35 6.80 6.14 5.33
N LEU A 36 6.06 5.84 6.42
CA LEU A 36 6.26 4.60 7.18
C LEU A 36 5.60 3.39 6.50
N GLU A 37 4.72 3.62 5.52
CA GLU A 37 4.22 2.54 4.68
C GLU A 37 5.39 1.99 3.86
N PRO A 38 5.61 0.66 3.87
CA PRO A 38 6.63 0.06 3.03
C PRO A 38 6.38 0.51 1.58
N SER A 39 7.40 1.11 0.97
CA SER A 39 7.39 1.44 -0.45
C SER A 39 7.10 0.15 -1.21
N GLU A 40 5.88 0.01 -1.72
CA GLU A 40 5.47 -1.18 -2.44
C GLU A 40 6.38 -1.32 -3.67
N SER A 41 7.24 -2.35 -3.67
CA SER A 41 8.17 -2.58 -4.76
C SER A 41 7.39 -2.74 -6.07
N LYS A 42 8.00 -2.35 -7.19
CA LYS A 42 7.38 -2.51 -8.52
C LYS A 42 6.92 -3.96 -8.74
N GLU A 43 7.65 -4.92 -8.19
CA GLU A 43 7.34 -6.34 -8.22
C GLU A 43 6.08 -6.69 -7.41
N VAL A 44 5.95 -6.21 -6.17
CA VAL A 44 4.72 -6.42 -5.37
C VAL A 44 3.50 -5.81 -6.06
N ARG A 45 3.65 -4.62 -6.66
CA ARG A 45 2.57 -3.96 -7.42
C ARG A 45 2.17 -4.78 -8.65
N TYR A 46 3.16 -5.32 -9.37
CA TYR A 46 2.94 -6.20 -10.51
C TYR A 46 2.19 -7.48 -10.08
N LEU A 47 2.66 -8.15 -9.04
CA LEU A 47 2.02 -9.36 -8.51
C LEU A 47 0.58 -9.12 -8.06
N LYS A 48 0.30 -8.00 -7.35
CA LYS A 48 -1.08 -7.61 -6.99
C LYS A 48 -1.96 -7.35 -8.22
N ARG A 49 -1.39 -6.87 -9.33
CA ARG A 49 -2.13 -6.70 -10.59
C ARG A 49 -2.48 -8.06 -11.19
N GLU A 50 -1.51 -8.97 -11.20
CA GLU A 50 -1.68 -10.29 -11.80
C GLU A 50 -2.70 -11.15 -11.03
N ILE A 51 -2.64 -11.12 -9.70
CA ILE A 51 -3.65 -11.75 -8.84
C ILE A 51 -5.07 -11.22 -9.17
N ARG A 52 -5.23 -9.90 -9.36
CA ARG A 52 -6.53 -9.32 -9.73
C ARG A 52 -7.00 -9.78 -11.12
N ASN A 53 -6.09 -9.91 -12.07
CA ASN A 53 -6.41 -10.40 -13.42
C ASN A 53 -6.87 -11.87 -13.37
N LEU A 54 -6.14 -12.72 -12.66
CA LEU A 54 -6.46 -14.14 -12.48
C LEU A 54 -7.82 -14.33 -11.80
N ILE A 55 -8.13 -13.55 -10.76
CA ILE A 55 -9.45 -13.58 -10.11
C ILE A 55 -10.57 -13.24 -11.10
N LYS A 56 -10.38 -12.23 -11.96
CA LYS A 56 -11.38 -11.86 -12.99
C LYS A 56 -11.56 -12.97 -14.03
N ALA A 57 -10.46 -13.56 -14.50
CA ALA A 57 -10.50 -14.67 -15.46
C ALA A 57 -11.23 -15.87 -14.86
N ASN A 58 -10.91 -16.25 -13.63
CA ASN A 58 -11.54 -17.37 -12.94
C ASN A 58 -13.05 -17.12 -12.72
N LYS A 59 -13.46 -15.90 -12.35
CA LYS A 59 -14.89 -15.53 -12.29
C LYS A 59 -15.60 -15.67 -13.64
N LYS A 60 -14.96 -15.29 -14.75
CA LYS A 60 -15.52 -15.47 -16.10
C LYS A 60 -15.68 -16.95 -16.46
N LEU A 61 -14.66 -17.76 -16.18
CA LEU A 61 -14.69 -19.21 -16.43
C LEU A 61 -15.80 -19.89 -15.62
N LYS A 62 -15.91 -19.59 -14.32
CA LYS A 62 -17.00 -20.11 -13.47
C LYS A 62 -18.38 -19.75 -14.01
N ARG A 63 -18.57 -18.53 -14.53
CA ARG A 63 -19.83 -18.13 -15.17
C ARG A 63 -20.09 -18.90 -16.46
N LYS A 64 -19.05 -19.17 -17.26
CA LYS A 64 -19.17 -19.95 -18.49
C LYS A 64 -19.56 -21.40 -18.19
N ILE A 65 -18.90 -22.03 -17.21
CA ILE A 65 -19.22 -23.39 -16.74
C ILE A 65 -20.68 -23.47 -16.30
N ARG A 66 -21.14 -22.57 -15.42
CA ARG A 66 -22.54 -22.53 -14.98
C ARG A 66 -23.56 -22.35 -16.10
N ARG A 67 -23.19 -21.72 -17.22
CA ARG A 67 -24.07 -21.60 -18.38
C ARG A 67 -24.11 -22.92 -19.15
N LEU A 68 -22.95 -23.52 -19.40
CA LEU A 68 -22.86 -24.82 -20.07
C LEU A 68 -23.61 -25.93 -19.30
N GLU A 69 -23.48 -25.95 -17.97
CA GLU A 69 -24.24 -26.86 -17.08
C GLU A 69 -25.77 -26.60 -17.15
N LYS A 70 -26.20 -25.36 -17.36
CA LYS A 70 -27.63 -25.03 -17.52
C LYS A 70 -28.17 -25.33 -18.90
N ASP A 71 -27.33 -25.18 -19.92
CA ASP A 71 -27.68 -25.39 -21.33
C ASP A 71 -27.63 -26.88 -21.70
N GLY A 72 -27.37 -27.78 -20.75
CA GLY A 72 -27.34 -29.24 -20.95
C GLY A 72 -26.18 -29.74 -21.82
N ASN A 73 -25.15 -28.91 -22.03
CA ASN A 73 -23.95 -29.27 -22.79
C ASN A 73 -22.90 -30.02 -21.94
N VAL A 74 -23.25 -30.37 -20.70
CA VAL A 74 -22.57 -31.32 -19.80
C VAL A 74 -23.64 -31.97 -18.93
#